data_AF-A0A2R6IRX1-F1
#
_entry.id   AF-A0A2R6IRX1-F1
#
_cell.length_a   1.000
_cell.length_b   1.000
_cell.length_c   1.000
_cell.angle_alpha   90.00
_cell.angle_beta   90.00
_cell.angle_gamma   90.00
#
_symmetry.space_group_name_H-M   'P 1'
#
loop_
_entity.id
_entity.type
_entity.pdbx_description
1 polymer ?
#
loop_
_entity_poly.entity_id
_entity_poly.type
_entity_poly.pdbx_seq_one_letter_code
_entity_poly.pdbx_strand_id
1 'polypeptide(L)' 'MAGSFFRVRCPDCENEQVVFGKASSEVNCAVCGTTLAHTTGGNAEFAGDVVETVEAR' A
#
# COMPACT_ATOMS: atom_id res chain seq x y z
N MET A 1 -14.65 -8.44 -8.40
CA MET A 1 -13.31 -8.89 -7.98
C MET A 1 -13.00 -8.26 -6.62
N ALA A 2 -12.81 -9.08 -5.59
CA ALA A 2 -12.36 -8.62 -4.29
C ALA A 2 -10.96 -7.99 -4.41
N GLY A 3 -10.63 -7.08 -3.49
CA GLY A 3 -9.29 -6.48 -3.40
C GLY A 3 -8.40 -7.34 -2.51
N SER A 4 -7.09 -7.29 -2.75
CA SER A 4 -6.09 -7.97 -1.94
C SER A 4 -5.37 -7.01 -1.00
N PHE A 5 -4.80 -7.52 0.08
CA PHE A 5 -3.92 -6.77 0.96
C PHE A 5 -2.46 -7.01 0.59
N PHE A 6 -1.67 -5.95 0.59
CA PHE A 6 -0.26 -5.96 0.22
C PHE A 6 0.57 -5.39 1.37
N ARG A 7 1.67 -6.04 1.72
CA ARG A 7 2.67 -5.46 2.62
C ARG A 7 3.65 -4.66 1.78
N VAL A 8 3.67 -3.35 2.02
CA VAL A 8 4.52 -2.39 1.31
C VAL A 8 5.57 -1.89 2.29
N ARG A 9 6.83 -1.90 1.87
CA ARG A 9 7.94 -1.28 2.59
C ARG A 9 8.08 0.17 2.16
N CYS A 10 8.10 1.07 3.13
CA CYS A 10 8.34 2.49 2.88
C CYS A 10 9.79 2.72 2.40
N PRO A 11 10.00 3.46 1.29
CA PRO A 11 11.34 3.73 0.77
C PRO A 11 12.16 4.70 1.66
N ASP A 12 11.52 5.51 2.49
CA ASP A 12 12.20 6.54 3.29
C ASP A 12 12.61 6.08 4.69
N CYS A 13 11.76 5.30 5.36
CA CYS A 13 11.95 4.92 6.76
C CYS A 13 11.93 3.41 7.01
N GLU A 14 11.92 2.61 5.92
CA GLU A 14 11.92 1.15 5.94
C GLU A 14 10.72 0.50 6.66
N ASN A 15 9.75 1.30 7.12
CA ASN A 15 8.57 0.80 7.80
C ASN A 15 7.71 -0.05 6.86
N GLU A 16 7.36 -1.25 7.31
CA GLU A 16 6.49 -2.17 6.59
C GLU A 16 5.04 -1.99 7.03
N GLN A 17 4.16 -1.68 6.07
CA GLN A 17 2.75 -1.45 6.33
C GLN A 17 1.87 -2.28 5.41
N VAL A 18 0.77 -2.80 5.94
CA VAL A 18 -0.25 -3.48 5.14
C VAL A 18 -1.19 -2.43 4.54
N VAL A 19 -1.33 -2.44 3.22
CA VAL A 19 -2.17 -1.53 2.45
C VAL A 19 -3.19 -2.31 1.63
N PHE A 20 -4.40 -1.80 1.52
CA PHE A 20 -5.44 -2.38 0.68
C PHE A 20 -5.20 -2.02 -0.79
N GLY A 21 -5.13 -3.03 -1.66
CA GLY A 21 -4.83 -2.84 -3.08
C GLY A 21 -5.88 -2.09 -3.88
N LYS A 22 -7.05 -1.81 -3.33
CA LYS A 22 -8.07 -0.93 -3.95
C LYS A 22 -8.39 0.24 -3.04
N ALA A 23 -7.35 0.85 -2.46
CA ALA A 23 -7.51 2.03 -1.62
C ALA A 23 -8.26 3.13 -2.40
N SER A 24 -9.35 3.65 -1.80
CA SER A 24 -10.14 4.76 -2.34
C SER A 24 -9.68 6.11 -1.78
N SER A 25 -8.61 6.13 -0.98
CA SER A 25 -7.96 7.34 -0.46
C SER A 25 -6.44 7.11 -0.44
N GLU A 26 -5.66 8.20 -0.48
CA GLU A 26 -4.21 8.10 -0.36
C GLU A 26 -3.85 7.47 0.98
N VAL A 27 -2.85 6.59 0.97
CA VAL A 27 -2.38 5.90 2.17
C VAL A 27 -0.99 6.41 2.49
N ASN A 28 -0.85 7.06 3.64
CA ASN A 28 0.42 7.59 4.13
C ASN A 28 1.08 6.59 5.08
N CYS A 29 2.41 6.56 5.06
CA CYS A 29 3.20 5.82 6.02
C CYS A 29 2.87 6.32 7.44
N ALA A 30 2.53 5.40 8.34
CA ALA A 30 2.20 5.73 9.72
C ALA A 30 3.41 6.26 10.53
N VAL A 31 4.64 6.14 10.00
CA VAL A 31 5.88 6.56 10.66
C VAL A 31 6.37 7.91 10.17
N CYS A 32 6.62 8.04 8.85
CA CYS A 32 7.19 9.28 8.27
C CYS A 32 6.16 10.18 7.57
N GLY A 33 4.95 9.68 7.30
CA GLY A 33 3.92 10.42 6.57
C GLY A 33 4.04 10.41 5.04
N THR A 34 5.10 9.84 4.46
CA THR A 34 5.23 9.69 3.00
C THR A 34 4.06 8.91 2.42
N THR A 35 3.52 9.32 1.28
CA THR A 35 2.48 8.57 0.57
C THR A 35 3.01 7.23 0.08
N LEU A 36 2.42 6.14 0.55
CA LEU A 36 2.75 4.75 0.17
C LEU A 36 1.84 4.21 -0.92
N ALA A 37 0.60 4.70 -1.01
CA ALA A 37 -0.33 4.30 -2.06
C ALA A 37 -1.15 5.48 -2.58
N HIS A 38 -1.18 5.64 -3.91
CA HIS A 38 -2.04 6.57 -4.61
C HIS A 38 -3.29 5.86 -5.12
N THR A 39 -4.44 6.54 -5.04
CA THR A 39 -5.70 5.99 -5.54
C THR A 39 -5.72 6.01 -7.05
N THR A 40 -6.31 4.99 -7.64
CA THR A 40 -6.62 4.96 -9.07
C THR A 40 -8.06 4.51 -9.25
N GLY A 41 -8.57 4.49 -10.49
CA GLY A 41 -9.88 3.92 -10.80
C GLY A 41 -9.98 2.40 -10.57
N GLY A 42 -8.88 1.73 -10.22
CA GLY A 42 -8.81 0.29 -10.02
C GLY A 42 -7.94 -0.08 -8.83
N ASN A 43 -6.80 -0.73 -9.09
CA ASN A 43 -5.84 -1.05 -8.04
C ASN A 43 -4.99 0.18 -7.72
N ALA A 44 -4.80 0.47 -6.44
CA ALA A 44 -3.93 1.52 -5.96
C ALA A 44 -2.50 1.32 -6.49
N GLU A 45 -1.84 2.43 -6.79
CA GLU A 45 -0.44 2.45 -7.19
C GLU A 45 0.43 2.59 -5.94
N PHE A 46 1.39 1.67 -5.74
CA PHE A 46 2.28 1.69 -4.57
C PHE A 46 3.59 2.41 -4.89
N ALA A 47 3.99 3.34 -4.02
CA ALA A 47 5.24 4.10 -4.16
C ALA A 47 6.46 3.41 -3.51
N GLY A 48 6.25 2.30 -2.79
CA GLY A 48 7.29 1.51 -2.15
C GLY A 48 7.34 0.07 -2.64
N ASP A 49 8.29 -0.70 -2.11
CA ASP A 49 8.47 -2.10 -2.50
C ASP A 49 7.36 -2.97 -1.91
N VAL A 50 6.66 -3.73 -2.77
CA VAL A 50 5.69 -4.74 -2.33
C VAL A 50 6.45 -5.99 -1.90
N VAL A 51 6.49 -6.23 -0.59
CA VAL A 51 7.21 -7.35 0.03
C VAL A 51 6.43 -8.66 -0.11
N GLU A 52 5.12 -8.62 0.14
CA GLU A 52 4.25 -9.79 0.08
C GLU A 52 2.78 -9.41 -0.15
N THR A 53 2.00 -10.35 -0.69
CA THR A 53 0.53 -10.28 -0.70
C THR A 53 0.00 -11.03 0.52
N VAL A 54 -0.63 -10.30 1.44
CA VAL A 54 -1.02 -10.82 2.76
C VAL A 54 -2.31 -11.65 2.68
N GLU A 55 -3.27 -11.24 1.86
CA GLU A 55 -4.50 -12.02 1.64
C GLU A 55 -5.03 -11.84 0.20
N ALA A 56 -5.19 -12.96 -0.51
CA ALA A 56 -5.93 -13.05 -1.76
C ALA A 56 -7.23 -13.82 -1.49
N ARG A 57 -8.36 -13.11 -1.41
CA ARG A 57 -9.69 -13.71 -1.26
C ARG A 57 -10.58 -13.28 -2.43
#